data_AF-A0A7M3ZZQ1-F1
#
_entry.id   AF-A0A7M3ZZQ1-F1
#
_cell.length_a   1.000
_cell.length_b   1.000
_cell.length_c   1.000
_cell.angle_alpha   90.00
_cell.angle_beta   90.00
_cell.angle_gamma   90.00
#
_symmetry.space_group_name_H-M   'P 1'
#
loop_
_entity.id
_entity.type
_entity.pdbx_description
1 polymer ?
#
loop_
_entity_poly.entity_id
_entity_poly.type
_entity_poly.pdbx_seq_one_letter_code
_entity_poly.pdbx_strand_id
1 'polypeptide(L)'
;MGSTVAAPSKVEFPGQKKTRARMRGTKQANEATAKKLERELGQFLENPHSHLPAMEFGGKLRWGRTDPVTKTLAEIEKIIKKKNDLKWLSKRMMAKRGDDVAKAFAGSLHAAHDEQFNMVGQFNSGSFGSGSYVRRGDGKPGYLAGIQNYANLTLRMLPWEEHARRGMYFFSWEGGFVCTGPKPEPPTDWLENVLSRSRFDLSMTEIDGQKVWTTEGLDAKQLVEGGNSPNGHVAFRFHTGAVVGLGLDALETFSKKDAPFVHHLALSMLPPILPSILSLDAVWTPQGWPADRPLPETCVEGIGKVVDAWQGLTMNEGIVSSAMKQTVMEGIDEGVL
;
A
#
# COMPACT_ATOMS: atom_id res chain seq x y z
N MET A 1 59.12 25.17 43.03
CA MET A 1 58.58 25.09 41.66
C MET A 1 57.92 23.73 41.49
N GLY A 2 56.59 23.67 41.56
CA GLY A 2 55.84 22.41 41.40
C GLY A 2 55.00 22.49 40.13
N SER A 3 55.29 21.63 39.16
CA SER A 3 54.57 21.53 37.89
C SER A 3 53.31 20.68 38.06
N THR A 4 52.13 21.28 37.89
CA THR A 4 50.86 20.57 37.82
C THR A 4 50.71 19.90 36.45
N VAL A 5 50.84 18.57 36.43
CA VAL A 5 50.53 17.74 35.25
C VAL A 5 49.01 17.56 35.16
N ALA A 6 48.41 17.87 34.01
CA ALA A 6 46.98 17.70 33.78
C ALA A 6 46.59 16.20 33.71
N ALA A 7 45.42 15.87 34.24
CA ALA A 7 44.87 14.51 34.23
C ALA A 7 44.72 13.94 32.79
N PRO A 8 44.90 12.61 32.62
CA PRO A 8 45.12 11.96 31.31
C PRO A 8 43.97 12.06 30.29
N SER A 9 42.79 12.55 30.67
CA SER A 9 41.63 12.70 29.78
C SER A 9 41.55 14.05 29.04
N LYS A 10 42.49 14.97 29.26
CA LYS A 10 42.49 16.32 28.67
C LYS A 10 43.60 16.59 27.63
N VAL A 11 44.31 15.56 27.18
CA VAL A 11 45.37 15.73 26.16
C VAL A 11 44.82 15.35 24.79
N GLU A 12 44.50 16.35 23.95
CA GLU A 12 44.21 16.14 22.53
C GLU A 12 45.52 15.92 21.77
N PHE A 13 45.67 14.75 21.15
CA PHE A 13 46.86 14.42 20.35
C PHE A 13 46.72 14.95 18.92
N PRO A 14 47.79 15.54 18.33
CA PRO A 14 47.78 15.96 16.93
C PRO A 14 47.50 14.75 16.02
N GLY A 15 46.38 14.78 15.29
CA GLY A 15 45.95 13.68 14.39
C GLY A 15 44.62 13.01 14.76
N GLN A 16 44.02 13.31 15.91
CA GLN A 16 42.65 12.87 16.23
C GLN A 16 41.61 13.61 15.37
N LYS A 17 41.30 13.09 14.17
CA LYS A 17 40.08 13.48 13.46
C LYS A 17 38.90 13.09 14.33
N LYS A 18 38.07 14.06 14.76
CA LYS A 18 36.77 13.83 15.39
C LYS A 18 35.90 12.98 14.46
N THR A 19 35.94 11.67 14.59
CA THR A 19 34.97 10.77 13.97
C THR A 19 33.64 11.04 14.65
N ARG A 20 32.84 11.93 14.05
CA ARG A 20 31.43 12.10 14.44
C ARG A 20 30.81 10.71 14.44
N ALA A 21 30.32 10.28 15.60
CA ALA A 21 29.62 9.02 15.76
C ALA A 21 28.51 8.95 14.68
N ARG A 22 28.75 8.17 13.63
CA ARG A 22 27.73 7.93 12.60
C ARG A 22 26.64 7.11 13.26
N MET A 23 25.44 7.66 13.33
CA MET A 23 24.28 6.90 13.77
C MET A 23 24.08 5.71 12.82
N ARG A 24 24.16 4.49 13.35
CA ARG A 24 24.08 3.24 12.55
C ARG A 24 22.80 3.25 11.70
N GLY A 25 22.93 3.05 10.39
CA GLY A 25 21.82 3.10 9.44
C GLY A 25 21.48 4.48 8.87
N THR A 26 22.38 5.47 8.98
CA THR A 26 22.26 6.77 8.31
C THR A 26 23.34 6.97 7.25
N LYS A 27 23.00 7.62 6.14
CA LYS A 27 23.90 8.02 5.05
C LYS A 27 23.90 9.54 4.89
N GLN A 28 24.93 10.07 4.24
CA GLN A 28 24.85 11.46 3.76
C GLN A 28 23.81 11.55 2.66
N ALA A 29 22.93 12.55 2.75
CA ALA A 29 21.99 12.85 1.68
C ALA A 29 22.75 13.48 0.51
N ASN A 30 22.36 13.12 -0.71
CA ASN A 30 22.71 13.93 -1.88
C ASN A 30 21.78 15.15 -1.95
N GLU A 31 22.12 16.12 -2.79
CA GLU A 31 21.38 17.38 -2.92
C GLU A 31 19.89 17.15 -3.28
N ALA A 32 19.62 16.21 -4.20
CA ALA A 32 18.26 15.87 -4.59
C ALA A 32 17.43 15.30 -3.43
N THR A 33 18.02 14.44 -2.59
CA THR A 33 17.34 13.87 -1.41
C THR A 33 17.10 14.94 -0.36
N ALA A 34 18.08 15.81 -0.11
CA ALA A 34 17.95 16.89 0.86
C ALA A 34 16.83 17.86 0.45
N LYS A 35 16.82 18.32 -0.82
CA LYS A 35 15.76 19.18 -1.38
C LYS A 35 14.38 18.53 -1.34
N LYS A 36 14.30 17.23 -1.63
CA LYS A 36 13.04 16.48 -1.54
C LYS A 36 12.51 16.48 -0.09
N LEU A 37 13.36 16.14 0.88
CA LEU A 37 12.97 16.10 2.29
C LEU A 37 12.60 17.48 2.83
N GLU A 38 13.35 18.52 2.45
CA GLU A 38 13.03 19.91 2.79
C GLU A 38 11.63 20.29 2.33
N ARG A 39 11.29 19.98 1.07
CA ARG A 39 9.95 20.23 0.52
C ARG A 39 8.86 19.44 1.24
N GLU A 40 9.05 18.12 1.40
CA GLU A 40 8.04 17.25 2.02
C GLU A 40 7.81 17.60 3.51
N LEU A 41 8.88 17.88 4.26
CA LEU A 41 8.79 18.29 5.66
C LEU A 41 8.26 19.71 5.82
N GLY A 42 8.57 20.62 4.88
CA GLY A 42 7.99 21.97 4.86
C GLY A 42 6.47 21.93 4.69
N GLN A 43 5.98 21.20 3.68
CA GLN A 43 4.55 20.97 3.47
C GLN A 43 3.89 20.31 4.70
N PHE A 44 4.58 19.33 5.29
CA PHE A 44 4.12 18.67 6.50
C PHE A 44 4.00 19.62 7.69
N LEU A 45 4.97 20.52 7.89
CA LEU A 45 4.94 21.50 8.98
C LEU A 45 3.80 22.51 8.80
N GLU A 46 3.56 22.95 7.56
CA GLU A 46 2.46 23.86 7.22
C GLU A 46 1.10 23.23 7.52
N ASN A 47 0.83 22.04 6.95
CA ASN A 47 -0.45 21.33 7.12
C ASN A 47 -0.26 19.87 7.56
N PRO A 48 0.00 19.62 8.86
CA PRO A 48 0.24 18.26 9.36
C PRO A 48 -0.97 17.34 9.22
N HIS A 49 -2.20 17.89 9.22
CA HIS A 49 -3.43 17.12 9.07
C HIS A 49 -3.52 16.44 7.70
N SER A 50 -2.91 17.01 6.66
CA SER A 50 -2.87 16.40 5.33
C SER A 50 -2.10 15.08 5.28
N HIS A 51 -1.30 14.76 6.30
CA HIS A 51 -0.55 13.49 6.39
C HIS A 51 -1.30 12.40 7.18
N LEU A 52 -2.59 12.61 7.48
CA LEU A 52 -3.42 11.68 8.24
C LEU A 52 -4.48 11.05 7.33
N PRO A 53 -4.91 9.81 7.62
CA PRO A 53 -6.08 9.25 6.95
C PRO A 53 -7.33 10.02 7.38
N ALA A 54 -8.23 10.28 6.43
CA ALA A 54 -9.58 10.69 6.73
C ALA A 54 -10.36 9.52 7.36
N MET A 55 -11.02 9.76 8.48
CA MET A 55 -11.83 8.76 9.17
C MET A 55 -13.28 8.81 8.68
N GLU A 56 -13.73 7.77 7.99
CA GLU A 56 -15.13 7.63 7.58
C GLU A 56 -15.97 6.88 8.63
N PHE A 57 -15.30 6.07 9.46
CA PHE A 57 -15.99 5.33 10.51
C PHE A 57 -16.35 6.24 11.69
N GLY A 58 -17.63 6.62 11.79
CA GLY A 58 -18.19 7.36 12.93
C GLY A 58 -18.76 6.48 14.06
N GLY A 59 -18.67 5.16 13.95
CA GLY A 59 -19.27 4.21 14.90
C GLY A 59 -18.44 3.95 16.16
N LYS A 60 -18.96 3.09 17.05
CA LYS A 60 -18.20 2.50 18.15
C LYS A 60 -17.90 1.03 17.84
N LEU A 61 -16.77 0.52 18.30
CA LEU A 61 -16.49 -0.91 18.24
C LEU A 61 -17.38 -1.67 19.23
N ARG A 62 -17.41 -3.01 19.09
CA ARG A 62 -18.09 -3.92 20.02
C ARG A 62 -17.76 -3.55 21.48
N TRP A 63 -18.79 -3.54 22.32
CA TRP A 63 -18.75 -3.09 23.72
C TRP A 63 -18.55 -1.58 23.93
N GLY A 64 -18.87 -0.76 22.93
CA GLY A 64 -18.78 0.70 23.03
C GLY A 64 -17.36 1.25 23.08
N ARG A 65 -16.36 0.45 22.71
CA ARG A 65 -14.94 0.84 22.74
C ARG A 65 -14.64 1.82 21.60
N THR A 66 -13.86 2.85 21.90
CA THR A 66 -13.24 3.71 20.88
C THR A 66 -12.26 2.89 20.05
N ASP A 67 -12.32 3.05 18.74
CA ASP A 67 -11.43 2.37 17.81
C ASP A 67 -9.97 2.83 17.99
N PRO A 68 -8.99 1.98 17.62
CA PRO A 68 -7.58 2.30 17.83
C PRO A 68 -7.10 3.49 17.00
N VAL A 69 -7.72 3.78 15.84
CA VAL A 69 -7.29 4.86 14.95
C VAL A 69 -7.68 6.20 15.55
N THR A 70 -8.93 6.35 16.01
CA THR A 70 -9.40 7.54 16.72
C THR A 70 -8.55 7.86 17.96
N LYS A 71 -8.10 6.83 18.70
CA LYS A 71 -7.18 7.03 19.84
C LYS A 71 -5.83 7.61 19.40
N THR A 72 -5.25 7.07 18.33
CA THR A 72 -3.99 7.57 17.77
C THR A 72 -4.13 8.98 17.22
N LEU A 73 -5.22 9.26 16.49
CA LEU A 73 -5.52 10.60 15.96
C LEU A 73 -5.69 11.64 17.09
N ALA A 74 -6.34 11.28 18.20
CA ALA A 74 -6.44 12.16 19.36
C ALA A 74 -5.08 12.48 20.01
N GLU A 75 -4.14 11.53 20.00
CA GLU A 75 -2.76 11.77 20.43
C GLU A 75 -1.99 12.65 19.45
N ILE A 76 -2.18 12.45 18.14
CA ILE A 76 -1.58 13.27 17.10
C ILE A 76 -2.10 14.71 17.16
N GLU A 77 -3.39 14.92 17.44
CA GLU A 77 -3.96 16.25 17.56
C GLU A 77 -3.28 17.09 18.66
N LYS A 78 -2.91 16.46 19.78
CA LYS A 78 -2.11 17.11 20.84
C LYS A 78 -0.72 17.52 20.33
N ILE A 79 -0.13 16.74 19.44
CA ILE A 79 1.16 17.02 18.83
C ILE A 79 1.03 18.18 17.83
N ILE A 80 0.01 18.18 16.97
CA ILE A 80 -0.22 19.22 15.98
C ILE A 80 -0.40 20.58 16.66
N LYS A 81 -1.17 20.65 17.75
CA LYS A 81 -1.34 21.87 18.58
C LYS A 81 -0.01 22.42 19.14
N LYS A 82 1.04 21.60 19.18
CA LYS A 82 2.37 21.95 19.68
C LYS A 82 3.46 21.77 18.63
N LYS A 83 3.11 21.83 17.33
CA LYS A 83 4.03 21.57 16.20
C LYS A 83 5.26 22.49 16.16
N ASN A 84 5.22 23.65 16.81
CA ASN A 84 6.33 24.61 16.88
C ASN A 84 7.07 24.61 18.24
N ASP A 85 6.65 23.80 19.21
CA ASP A 85 7.30 23.70 20.53
C ASP A 85 8.36 22.58 20.51
N LEU A 86 9.56 22.90 20.01
CA LEU A 86 10.66 21.94 19.84
C LEU A 86 11.03 21.21 21.14
N LYS A 87 10.99 21.91 22.28
CA LYS A 87 11.29 21.32 23.59
C LYS A 87 10.23 20.28 23.96
N TRP A 88 8.97 20.56 23.69
CA TRP A 88 7.89 19.61 23.92
C TRP A 88 7.92 18.44 22.93
N LEU A 89 8.15 18.69 21.64
CA LEU A 89 8.29 17.65 20.62
C LEU A 89 9.44 16.69 20.94
N SER A 90 10.58 17.22 21.38
CA SER A 90 11.74 16.43 21.79
C SER A 90 11.41 15.47 22.94
N LYS A 91 10.63 15.92 23.93
CA LYS A 91 10.14 15.03 24.99
C LYS A 91 9.14 13.99 24.47
N ARG A 92 8.23 14.40 23.59
CA ARG A 92 7.15 13.53 23.09
C ARG A 92 7.68 12.39 22.22
N MET A 93 8.66 12.67 21.36
CA MET A 93 9.27 11.68 20.46
C MET A 93 10.18 10.67 21.19
N MET A 94 10.66 11.02 22.39
CA MET A 94 11.52 10.18 23.26
C MET A 94 10.74 9.51 24.41
N ALA A 95 9.41 9.62 24.43
CA ALA A 95 8.61 9.07 25.51
C ALA A 95 8.73 7.55 25.57
N LYS A 96 9.09 6.99 26.74
CA LYS A 96 9.23 5.54 26.95
C LYS A 96 7.93 4.76 26.70
N ARG A 97 6.78 5.41 26.90
CA ARG A 97 5.44 4.86 26.68
C ARG A 97 4.69 5.76 25.71
N GLY A 98 3.72 5.17 25.03
CA GLY A 98 2.82 5.88 24.13
C GLY A 98 2.76 5.25 22.75
N ASP A 99 1.86 5.79 21.95
CA ASP A 99 1.62 5.35 20.57
C ASP A 99 2.86 5.60 19.68
N ASP A 100 3.28 4.56 18.94
CA ASP A 100 4.47 4.60 18.08
C ASP A 100 4.30 5.53 16.87
N VAL A 101 3.09 5.63 16.33
CA VAL A 101 2.75 6.56 15.24
C VAL A 101 2.87 7.98 15.75
N ALA A 102 2.31 8.28 16.93
CA ALA A 102 2.41 9.59 17.56
C ALA A 102 3.86 9.98 17.84
N LYS A 103 4.72 9.05 18.30
CA LYS A 103 6.16 9.32 18.47
C LYS A 103 6.85 9.64 17.15
N ALA A 104 6.57 8.87 16.09
CA ALA A 104 7.14 9.11 14.76
C ALA A 104 6.63 10.43 14.15
N PHE A 105 5.37 10.79 14.39
CA PHE A 105 4.78 12.05 13.95
C PHE A 105 5.43 13.24 14.66
N ALA A 106 5.61 13.16 15.98
CA ALA A 106 6.35 14.17 16.75
C ALA A 106 7.81 14.30 16.30
N GLY A 107 8.48 13.17 16.03
CA GLY A 107 9.85 13.15 15.50
C GLY A 107 9.96 13.79 14.11
N SER A 108 8.98 13.53 13.24
CA SER A 108 8.94 14.12 11.88
C SER A 108 8.64 15.62 11.93
N LEU A 109 7.73 16.07 12.80
CA LEU A 109 7.48 17.50 13.01
C LEU A 109 8.71 18.20 13.59
N HIS A 110 9.41 17.56 14.55
CA HIS A 110 10.66 18.10 15.06
C HIS A 110 11.72 18.20 13.95
N ALA A 111 11.83 17.20 13.08
CA ALA A 111 12.76 17.22 11.95
C ALA A 111 12.42 18.32 10.93
N ALA A 112 11.14 18.69 10.80
CA ALA A 112 10.72 19.74 9.88
C ALA A 112 11.22 21.15 10.22
N HIS A 113 11.77 21.35 11.42
CA HIS A 113 12.43 22.59 11.83
C HIS A 113 13.95 22.58 11.59
N ASP A 114 14.50 21.49 11.05
CA ASP A 114 15.93 21.46 10.71
C ASP A 114 16.21 22.37 9.50
N GLU A 115 17.26 23.17 9.57
CA GLU A 115 17.70 24.02 8.45
C GLU A 115 18.41 23.23 7.33
N GLN A 116 18.95 22.04 7.66
CA GLN A 116 19.73 21.22 6.74
C GLN A 116 19.51 19.72 6.94
N PHE A 117 19.32 19.00 5.83
CA PHE A 117 19.01 17.56 5.81
C PHE A 117 20.21 16.71 5.37
N ASN A 118 21.38 16.92 6.00
CA ASN A 118 22.63 16.32 5.55
C ASN A 118 22.76 14.81 5.85
N MET A 119 22.06 14.30 6.87
CA MET A 119 22.14 12.90 7.30
C MET A 119 20.75 12.28 7.35
N VAL A 120 20.55 11.21 6.59
CA VAL A 120 19.24 10.58 6.39
C VAL A 120 19.32 9.07 6.60
N GLY A 121 18.27 8.48 7.15
CA GLY A 121 18.04 7.04 7.10
C GLY A 121 17.53 6.62 5.72
N GLN A 122 17.70 5.35 5.39
CA GLN A 122 17.09 4.74 4.21
C GLN A 122 16.14 3.62 4.67
N PHE A 123 14.88 3.73 4.30
CA PHE A 123 13.91 2.66 4.44
C PHE A 123 13.77 1.94 3.10
N ASN A 124 13.64 0.61 3.14
CA ASN A 124 13.38 -0.22 1.98
C ASN A 124 12.50 -1.40 2.39
N SER A 125 11.41 -1.60 1.67
CA SER A 125 10.47 -2.71 1.83
C SER A 125 10.02 -3.17 0.45
N GLY A 126 10.03 -4.48 0.22
CA GLY A 126 9.51 -5.05 -1.03
C GLY A 126 8.03 -4.75 -1.25
N SER A 127 7.25 -4.64 -0.16
CA SER A 127 5.81 -4.39 -0.22
C SER A 127 5.42 -2.92 -0.06
N PHE A 128 6.26 -2.09 0.57
CA PHE A 128 5.92 -0.68 0.80
C PHE A 128 6.77 0.30 -0.01
N GLY A 129 7.76 -0.20 -0.74
CA GLY A 129 8.72 0.62 -1.47
C GLY A 129 9.83 1.16 -0.57
N SER A 130 10.50 2.21 -1.04
CA SER A 130 11.68 2.77 -0.39
C SER A 130 11.62 4.28 -0.28
N GLY A 131 12.26 4.83 0.75
CA GLY A 131 12.27 6.26 1.02
C GLY A 131 13.43 6.64 1.93
N SER A 132 14.07 7.77 1.64
CA SER A 132 14.97 8.40 2.60
C SER A 132 14.16 9.21 3.61
N TYR A 133 14.63 9.30 4.84
CA TYR A 133 13.92 10.03 5.90
C TYR A 133 14.90 10.55 6.95
N VAL A 134 14.54 11.62 7.64
CA VAL A 134 15.30 12.15 8.79
C VAL A 134 14.99 11.28 10.00
N ARG A 135 16.03 10.67 10.56
CA ARG A 135 15.89 9.87 11.79
C ARG A 135 15.81 10.81 13.00
N ARG A 136 14.66 10.82 13.67
CA ARG A 136 14.42 11.68 14.83
C ARG A 136 13.55 10.98 15.88
N GLY A 137 14.03 10.96 17.13
CA GLY A 137 13.34 10.32 18.26
C GLY A 137 13.36 8.79 18.24
N ASP A 138 12.48 8.20 19.07
CA ASP A 138 12.30 6.75 19.23
C ASP A 138 11.07 6.21 18.46
N GLY A 139 10.63 6.96 17.45
CA GLY A 139 9.63 6.48 16.49
C GLY A 139 10.19 5.34 15.63
N LYS A 140 9.33 4.39 15.23
CA LYS A 140 9.73 3.28 14.36
C LYS A 140 10.27 3.82 13.02
N PRO A 141 11.41 3.32 12.51
CA PRO A 141 11.98 3.72 11.22
C PRO A 141 10.99 3.76 10.05
N GLY A 142 10.18 2.71 9.89
CA GLY A 142 9.17 2.65 8.85
C GLY A 142 8.11 3.75 8.99
N TYR A 143 7.70 4.06 10.21
CA TYR A 143 6.66 5.07 10.44
C TYR A 143 7.20 6.47 10.15
N LEU A 144 8.45 6.76 10.52
CA LEU A 144 9.12 7.99 10.11
C LEU A 144 9.21 8.09 8.58
N ALA A 145 9.58 7.00 7.90
CA ALA A 145 9.66 6.97 6.45
C ALA A 145 8.30 7.24 5.78
N GLY A 146 7.22 6.60 6.27
CA GLY A 146 5.87 6.79 5.76
C GLY A 146 5.31 8.20 5.99
N ILE A 147 5.54 8.78 7.17
CA ILE A 147 5.07 10.14 7.49
C ILE A 147 5.82 11.19 6.67
N GLN A 148 7.14 11.02 6.47
CA GLN A 148 7.97 12.00 5.78
C GLN A 148 7.89 11.89 4.26
N ASN A 149 7.56 10.71 3.71
CA ASN A 149 7.38 10.49 2.27
C ASN A 149 5.89 10.31 1.93
N TYR A 150 5.02 11.18 2.44
CA TYR A 150 3.56 11.01 2.35
C TYR A 150 3.03 10.94 0.90
N ALA A 151 3.72 11.55 -0.07
CA ALA A 151 3.38 11.45 -1.48
C ALA A 151 3.52 10.01 -2.05
N ASN A 152 4.29 9.15 -1.38
CA ASN A 152 4.34 7.73 -1.74
C ASN A 152 3.14 6.99 -1.13
N LEU A 153 2.20 6.63 -2.01
CA LEU A 153 0.90 6.06 -1.66
C LEU A 153 0.98 4.77 -0.84
N THR A 154 2.01 3.95 -1.06
CA THR A 154 2.18 2.73 -0.28
C THR A 154 2.90 3.03 1.03
N LEU A 155 4.01 3.78 1.01
CA LEU A 155 4.76 4.12 2.24
C LEU A 155 3.90 4.86 3.27
N ARG A 156 3.01 5.77 2.85
CA ARG A 156 2.19 6.55 3.80
C ARG A 156 1.22 5.70 4.61
N MET A 157 0.91 4.48 4.17
CA MET A 157 0.09 3.53 4.91
C MET A 157 0.88 2.82 6.03
N LEU A 158 2.21 2.76 5.94
CA LEU A 158 3.07 2.00 6.84
C LEU A 158 2.90 2.33 8.34
N PRO A 159 2.66 3.60 8.76
CA PRO A 159 2.36 3.90 10.16
C PRO A 159 1.12 3.16 10.72
N TRP A 160 0.22 2.71 9.85
CA TRP A 160 -1.10 2.19 10.21
C TRP A 160 -1.19 0.67 10.15
N GLU A 161 -0.10 -0.05 9.86
CA GLU A 161 -0.09 -1.53 9.80
C GLU A 161 -0.57 -2.20 11.09
N GLU A 162 -0.20 -1.67 12.26
CA GLU A 162 -0.62 -2.24 13.54
C GLU A 162 -2.13 -2.02 13.78
N HIS A 163 -2.69 -0.92 13.28
CA HIS A 163 -4.12 -0.69 13.29
C HIS A 163 -4.82 -1.66 12.33
N ALA A 164 -4.25 -1.90 11.15
CA ALA A 164 -4.78 -2.86 10.21
C ALA A 164 -4.78 -4.30 10.76
N ARG A 165 -3.71 -4.69 11.46
CA ARG A 165 -3.65 -5.97 12.19
C ARG A 165 -4.73 -6.10 13.27
N ARG A 166 -5.26 -4.98 13.76
CA ARG A 166 -6.39 -4.93 14.72
C ARG A 166 -7.75 -4.87 14.05
N GLY A 167 -7.82 -5.13 12.74
CA GLY A 167 -9.06 -5.23 11.98
C GLY A 167 -9.56 -3.89 11.44
N MET A 168 -8.67 -2.93 11.20
CA MET A 168 -9.02 -1.65 10.57
C MET A 168 -8.63 -1.67 9.09
N TYR A 169 -9.43 -1.05 8.23
CA TYR A 169 -9.18 -0.97 6.80
C TYR A 169 -8.73 0.44 6.41
N PHE A 170 -7.73 0.51 5.54
CA PHE A 170 -7.19 1.73 4.99
C PHE A 170 -7.05 1.62 3.47
N PHE A 171 -7.33 2.71 2.76
CA PHE A 171 -7.29 2.77 1.30
C PHE A 171 -6.54 4.02 0.87
N SER A 172 -5.62 3.86 -0.08
CA SER A 172 -4.65 4.89 -0.43
C SER A 172 -4.55 5.07 -1.94
N TRP A 173 -4.87 6.27 -2.42
CA TRP A 173 -4.80 6.66 -3.83
C TRP A 173 -4.35 8.12 -3.99
N GLU A 174 -4.10 8.59 -5.21
CA GLU A 174 -3.56 9.94 -5.45
C GLU A 174 -4.46 11.05 -4.88
N GLY A 175 -5.78 10.87 -4.90
CA GLY A 175 -6.77 11.83 -4.41
C GLY A 175 -7.06 11.76 -2.91
N GLY A 176 -6.59 10.74 -2.18
CA GLY A 176 -6.96 10.59 -0.78
C GLY A 176 -6.37 9.40 -0.07
N PHE A 177 -6.41 9.46 1.27
CA PHE A 177 -6.06 8.37 2.16
C PHE A 177 -7.14 8.25 3.22
N VAL A 178 -7.83 7.11 3.27
CA VAL A 178 -9.03 6.92 4.08
C VAL A 178 -8.88 5.72 4.99
N CYS A 179 -9.46 5.80 6.19
CA CYS A 179 -9.75 4.67 7.04
C CYS A 179 -11.27 4.48 7.17
N THR A 180 -11.75 3.32 6.73
CA THR A 180 -13.18 2.93 6.73
C THR A 180 -13.58 2.20 8.01
N GLY A 181 -12.68 2.19 9.01
CA GLY A 181 -12.89 1.49 10.26
C GLY A 181 -12.78 -0.03 10.07
N PRO A 182 -13.62 -0.83 10.73
CA PRO A 182 -13.64 -2.29 10.56
C PRO A 182 -14.35 -2.76 9.29
N LYS A 183 -14.80 -1.84 8.42
CA LYS A 183 -15.56 -2.16 7.21
C LYS A 183 -14.62 -2.30 6.00
N PRO A 184 -14.59 -3.47 5.33
CA PRO A 184 -13.83 -3.67 4.10
C PRO A 184 -14.58 -3.09 2.88
N GLU A 185 -14.93 -1.81 2.94
CA GLU A 185 -15.72 -1.13 1.91
C GLU A 185 -14.83 -0.04 1.29
N PRO A 186 -14.10 -0.32 0.19
CA PRO A 186 -13.24 0.68 -0.45
C PRO A 186 -14.05 1.90 -0.94
N PRO A 187 -13.50 3.13 -0.81
CA PRO A 187 -14.09 4.32 -1.44
C PRO A 187 -14.17 4.17 -2.97
N THR A 188 -15.18 4.77 -3.60
CA THR A 188 -15.35 4.72 -5.08
C THR A 188 -14.13 5.31 -5.81
N ASP A 189 -13.65 6.47 -5.35
CA ASP A 189 -12.50 7.16 -5.93
C ASP A 189 -11.20 6.35 -5.84
N TRP A 190 -11.08 5.48 -4.83
CA TRP A 190 -9.92 4.59 -4.70
C TRP A 190 -9.87 3.61 -5.86
N LEU A 191 -10.99 2.96 -6.20
CA LEU A 191 -11.02 1.96 -7.26
C LEU A 191 -10.67 2.59 -8.60
N GLU A 192 -11.33 3.69 -8.96
CA GLU A 192 -11.08 4.39 -10.23
C GLU A 192 -9.62 4.82 -10.38
N ASN A 193 -9.01 5.42 -9.34
CA ASN A 193 -7.61 5.83 -9.39
C ASN A 193 -6.62 4.66 -9.44
N VAL A 194 -6.92 3.57 -8.73
CA VAL A 194 -6.04 2.39 -8.75
C VAL A 194 -6.10 1.73 -10.12
N LEU A 195 -7.28 1.58 -10.71
CA LEU A 195 -7.45 1.02 -12.06
C LEU A 195 -6.76 1.89 -13.12
N SER A 196 -6.92 3.21 -13.06
CA SER A 196 -6.32 4.14 -14.04
C SER A 196 -4.78 4.17 -14.00
N ARG A 197 -4.18 3.67 -12.92
CA ARG A 197 -2.72 3.58 -12.73
C ARG A 197 -2.20 2.15 -12.90
N SER A 198 -3.08 1.22 -13.21
CA SER A 198 -2.68 -0.15 -13.52
C SER A 198 -1.99 -0.20 -14.89
N ARG A 199 -1.43 -1.36 -15.23
CA ARG A 199 -0.83 -1.57 -16.56
C ARG A 199 -1.85 -1.80 -17.68
N PHE A 200 -3.14 -1.85 -17.35
CA PHE A 200 -4.21 -2.12 -18.29
C PHE A 200 -4.94 -0.84 -18.67
N ASP A 201 -5.22 -0.69 -19.96
CA ASP A 201 -6.18 0.29 -20.46
C ASP A 201 -7.58 -0.26 -20.27
N LEU A 202 -8.32 0.30 -19.30
CA LEU A 202 -9.64 -0.15 -18.90
C LEU A 202 -10.71 0.87 -19.30
N SER A 203 -11.77 0.40 -19.95
CA SER A 203 -12.95 1.21 -20.27
C SER A 203 -14.07 0.92 -19.27
N MET A 204 -14.73 1.98 -18.78
CA MET A 204 -15.83 1.86 -17.83
C MET A 204 -17.17 1.93 -18.57
N THR A 205 -18.05 0.98 -18.29
CA THR A 205 -19.47 0.96 -18.72
C THR A 205 -20.36 0.79 -17.50
N GLU A 206 -21.55 1.38 -17.52
CA GLU A 206 -22.56 1.18 -16.48
C GLU A 206 -23.64 0.22 -16.97
N ILE A 207 -23.90 -0.86 -16.21
CA ILE A 207 -24.88 -1.90 -16.51
C ILE A 207 -25.75 -2.08 -15.28
N ASP A 208 -27.05 -1.83 -15.39
CA ASP A 208 -28.01 -1.97 -14.27
C ASP A 208 -27.59 -1.25 -12.97
N GLY A 209 -26.94 -0.09 -13.10
CA GLY A 209 -26.41 0.70 -11.96
C GLY A 209 -25.07 0.19 -11.40
N GLN A 210 -24.49 -0.84 -12.01
CA GLN A 210 -23.19 -1.41 -11.68
C GLN A 210 -22.11 -0.82 -12.58
N LYS A 211 -21.01 -0.34 -12.00
CA LYS A 211 -19.83 0.06 -12.77
C LYS A 211 -19.00 -1.17 -13.15
N VAL A 212 -18.73 -1.31 -14.44
CA VAL A 212 -18.01 -2.44 -15.03
C VAL A 212 -16.83 -1.91 -15.82
N TRP A 213 -15.62 -2.35 -15.47
CA TRP A 213 -14.39 -2.00 -16.19
C TRP A 213 -13.91 -3.20 -16.98
N THR A 214 -13.57 -3.01 -18.25
CA THR A 214 -13.08 -4.09 -19.10
C THR A 214 -11.85 -3.68 -19.89
N THR A 215 -10.95 -4.64 -20.14
CA THR A 215 -9.94 -4.50 -21.20
C THR A 215 -10.60 -4.54 -22.58
N GLU A 216 -9.88 -4.06 -23.60
CA GLU A 216 -10.33 -4.17 -24.99
C GLU A 216 -10.72 -5.62 -25.35
N GLY A 217 -11.76 -5.78 -26.16
CA GLY A 217 -12.23 -7.09 -26.62
C GLY A 217 -13.18 -7.85 -25.68
N LEU A 218 -13.41 -7.35 -24.45
CA LEU A 218 -14.40 -7.91 -23.53
C LEU A 218 -15.72 -7.13 -23.56
N ASP A 219 -16.82 -7.86 -23.75
CA ASP A 219 -18.18 -7.31 -23.61
C ASP A 219 -18.58 -7.21 -22.13
N ALA A 220 -18.87 -6.00 -21.67
CA ALA A 220 -19.18 -5.74 -20.27
C ALA A 220 -20.49 -6.41 -19.83
N LYS A 221 -21.48 -6.55 -20.72
CA LYS A 221 -22.77 -7.19 -20.40
C LYS A 221 -22.60 -8.69 -20.22
N GLN A 222 -21.88 -9.34 -21.12
CA GLN A 222 -21.52 -10.76 -21.02
C GLN A 222 -20.69 -11.06 -19.76
N LEU A 223 -19.81 -10.15 -19.34
CA LEU A 223 -19.02 -10.30 -18.11
C LEU A 223 -19.92 -10.32 -16.85
N VAL A 224 -20.98 -9.51 -16.84
CA VAL A 224 -21.94 -9.45 -15.72
C VAL A 224 -22.90 -10.64 -15.75
N GLU A 225 -23.48 -10.95 -16.90
CA GLU A 225 -24.45 -12.04 -17.08
C GLU A 225 -23.81 -13.43 -17.01
N GLY A 226 -22.53 -13.52 -17.36
CA GLY A 226 -21.78 -14.77 -17.48
C GLY A 226 -22.03 -15.50 -18.80
N GLY A 227 -21.38 -16.66 -18.96
CA GLY A 227 -21.52 -17.53 -20.13
C GLY A 227 -20.19 -17.90 -20.76
N ASN A 228 -20.26 -18.60 -21.91
CA ASN A 228 -19.08 -19.08 -22.61
C ASN A 228 -18.22 -17.91 -23.11
N SER A 229 -16.90 -18.05 -22.99
CA SER A 229 -15.95 -17.01 -23.37
C SER A 229 -14.77 -17.65 -24.14
N PRO A 230 -14.80 -17.63 -25.49
CA PRO A 230 -13.71 -18.15 -26.32
C PRO A 230 -12.37 -17.46 -26.11
N ASN A 231 -12.41 -16.15 -25.87
CA ASN A 231 -11.22 -15.34 -25.59
C ASN A 231 -10.79 -15.46 -24.11
N GLY A 232 -11.73 -15.83 -23.24
CA GLY A 232 -11.53 -15.99 -21.81
C GLY A 232 -11.35 -14.69 -21.06
N HIS A 233 -11.65 -14.69 -19.76
CA HIS A 233 -11.41 -13.56 -18.89
C HIS A 233 -11.24 -13.99 -17.43
N VAL A 234 -10.67 -13.09 -16.62
CA VAL A 234 -10.78 -13.11 -15.16
C VAL A 234 -11.59 -11.90 -14.71
N ALA A 235 -12.58 -12.12 -13.85
CA ALA A 235 -13.45 -11.10 -13.28
C ALA A 235 -13.14 -10.89 -11.79
N PHE A 236 -12.99 -9.63 -11.40
CA PHE A 236 -12.89 -9.19 -10.01
C PHE A 236 -14.23 -8.57 -9.63
N ARG A 237 -14.99 -9.23 -8.76
CA ARG A 237 -16.31 -8.78 -8.31
C ARG A 237 -16.20 -8.20 -6.91
N PHE A 238 -16.22 -6.88 -6.81
CA PHE A 238 -16.14 -6.18 -5.54
C PHE A 238 -17.44 -6.34 -4.76
N HIS A 239 -17.34 -6.50 -3.44
CA HIS A 239 -18.50 -6.61 -2.55
C HIS A 239 -19.36 -5.34 -2.54
N THR A 240 -18.81 -4.21 -2.97
CA THR A 240 -19.51 -2.93 -3.16
C THR A 240 -20.30 -2.87 -4.47
N GLY A 241 -20.20 -3.90 -5.32
CA GLY A 241 -20.91 -4.02 -6.58
C GLY A 241 -20.03 -3.81 -7.81
N ALA A 242 -18.89 -3.12 -7.74
CA ALA A 242 -18.04 -2.93 -8.93
C ALA A 242 -17.53 -4.26 -9.55
N VAL A 243 -17.39 -4.32 -10.87
CA VAL A 243 -16.80 -5.48 -11.58
C VAL A 243 -15.66 -5.05 -12.48
N VAL A 244 -14.52 -5.75 -12.43
CA VAL A 244 -13.38 -5.50 -13.32
C VAL A 244 -13.05 -6.79 -14.07
N GLY A 245 -13.16 -6.78 -15.39
CA GLY A 245 -12.82 -7.91 -16.27
C GLY A 245 -11.51 -7.69 -17.00
N LEU A 246 -10.62 -8.67 -16.92
CA LEU A 246 -9.36 -8.71 -17.66
C LEU A 246 -9.38 -9.87 -18.65
N GLY A 247 -9.20 -9.57 -19.93
CA GLY A 247 -9.07 -10.58 -20.99
C GLY A 247 -7.82 -11.41 -20.79
N LEU A 248 -7.87 -12.70 -21.16
CA LEU A 248 -6.69 -13.57 -21.05
C LEU A 248 -5.54 -13.13 -21.96
N ASP A 249 -5.85 -12.56 -23.12
CA ASP A 249 -4.90 -11.92 -24.02
C ASP A 249 -4.20 -10.72 -23.38
N ALA A 250 -4.95 -9.88 -22.65
CA ALA A 250 -4.36 -8.77 -21.90
C ALA A 250 -3.42 -9.28 -20.80
N LEU A 251 -3.77 -10.36 -20.09
CA LEU A 251 -2.90 -10.98 -19.09
C LEU A 251 -1.58 -11.50 -19.70
N GLU A 252 -1.61 -12.06 -20.91
CA GLU A 252 -0.42 -12.57 -21.62
C GLU A 252 0.60 -11.49 -21.95
N THR A 253 0.19 -10.22 -22.06
CA THR A 253 1.09 -9.09 -22.33
C THR A 253 2.02 -8.75 -21.15
N PHE A 254 1.86 -9.40 -19.99
CA PHE A 254 2.67 -9.14 -18.80
C PHE A 254 4.17 -9.32 -19.07
N SER A 255 4.97 -8.33 -18.65
CA SER A 255 6.42 -8.39 -18.65
C SER A 255 6.98 -8.30 -17.22
N LYS A 256 8.21 -8.79 -17.02
CA LYS A 256 8.90 -8.69 -15.71
C LYS A 256 9.15 -7.26 -15.23
N LYS A 257 8.96 -6.25 -16.09
CA LYS A 257 9.07 -4.84 -15.72
C LYS A 257 7.77 -4.30 -15.13
N ASP A 258 6.66 -5.00 -15.34
CA ASP A 258 5.34 -4.58 -14.89
C ASP A 258 5.11 -4.99 -13.42
N ALA A 259 4.31 -4.20 -12.73
CA ALA A 259 3.74 -4.61 -11.46
C ALA A 259 2.53 -5.52 -11.75
N PRO A 260 2.47 -6.75 -11.18
CA PRO A 260 1.29 -7.60 -11.31
C PRO A 260 0.05 -6.88 -10.79
N PHE A 261 -1.07 -7.02 -11.47
CA PHE A 261 -2.32 -6.30 -11.18
C PHE A 261 -2.85 -6.61 -9.79
N VAL A 262 -2.87 -7.89 -9.40
CA VAL A 262 -3.24 -8.32 -8.04
C VAL A 262 -2.38 -7.62 -6.98
N HIS A 263 -1.08 -7.51 -7.23
CA HIS A 263 -0.13 -6.87 -6.33
C HIS A 263 -0.37 -5.35 -6.26
N HIS A 264 -0.57 -4.71 -7.41
CA HIS A 264 -0.89 -3.28 -7.53
C HIS A 264 -2.15 -2.92 -6.75
N LEU A 265 -3.21 -3.71 -6.89
CA LEU A 265 -4.46 -3.54 -6.15
C LEU A 265 -4.24 -3.74 -4.64
N ALA A 266 -3.63 -4.87 -4.25
CA ALA A 266 -3.42 -5.21 -2.83
C ALA A 266 -2.55 -4.19 -2.09
N LEU A 267 -1.51 -3.66 -2.73
CA LEU A 267 -0.61 -2.66 -2.13
C LEU A 267 -1.20 -1.25 -2.03
N SER A 268 -2.41 -1.02 -2.55
CA SER A 268 -3.11 0.25 -2.38
C SER A 268 -4.05 0.27 -1.17
N MET A 269 -4.07 -0.81 -0.38
CA MET A 269 -4.89 -0.93 0.84
C MET A 269 -4.16 -1.60 2.00
N LEU A 270 -4.70 -1.45 3.22
CA LEU A 270 -4.35 -2.26 4.39
C LEU A 270 -5.62 -2.80 5.07
N PRO A 271 -5.61 -4.04 5.58
CA PRO A 271 -4.64 -5.09 5.25
C PRO A 271 -4.70 -5.44 3.74
N PRO A 272 -3.60 -5.91 3.12
CA PRO A 272 -3.56 -6.21 1.69
C PRO A 272 -4.22 -7.57 1.37
N ILE A 273 -5.50 -7.72 1.76
CA ILE A 273 -6.27 -8.97 1.67
C ILE A 273 -7.43 -8.74 0.71
N LEU A 274 -7.19 -8.97 -0.59
CA LEU A 274 -8.23 -8.80 -1.62
C LEU A 274 -9.52 -9.60 -1.34
N PRO A 275 -9.49 -10.86 -0.85
CA PRO A 275 -10.71 -11.60 -0.53
C PRO A 275 -11.66 -10.90 0.45
N SER A 276 -11.18 -9.91 1.22
CA SER A 276 -12.04 -9.15 2.12
C SER A 276 -12.94 -8.14 1.41
N ILE A 277 -12.56 -7.68 0.21
CA ILE A 277 -13.25 -6.62 -0.54
C ILE A 277 -13.83 -7.08 -1.87
N LEU A 278 -13.41 -8.25 -2.38
CA LEU A 278 -13.82 -8.79 -3.67
C LEU A 278 -13.71 -10.32 -3.72
N SER A 279 -14.39 -10.92 -4.70
CA SER A 279 -14.18 -12.29 -5.16
C SER A 279 -13.57 -12.30 -6.56
N LEU A 280 -12.84 -13.36 -6.91
CA LEU A 280 -12.36 -13.59 -8.28
C LEU A 280 -13.07 -14.81 -8.87
N ASP A 281 -13.46 -14.69 -10.13
CA ASP A 281 -13.90 -15.79 -10.98
C ASP A 281 -13.23 -15.67 -12.34
N ALA A 282 -13.14 -16.79 -13.07
CA ALA A 282 -12.55 -16.78 -14.39
C ALA A 282 -13.23 -17.81 -15.28
N VAL A 283 -13.28 -17.50 -16.57
CA VAL A 283 -13.93 -18.34 -17.58
C VAL A 283 -13.05 -18.40 -18.81
N TRP A 284 -12.86 -19.59 -19.34
CA TRP A 284 -12.39 -19.80 -20.70
C TRP A 284 -13.02 -21.07 -21.24
N THR A 285 -13.59 -20.99 -22.44
CA THR A 285 -14.16 -22.16 -23.14
C THR A 285 -13.51 -22.27 -24.51
N PRO A 286 -13.11 -23.47 -24.98
CA PRO A 286 -12.56 -23.64 -26.31
C PRO A 286 -13.51 -23.10 -27.40
N GLN A 287 -12.94 -22.61 -28.51
CA GLN A 287 -13.74 -22.26 -29.67
C GLN A 287 -14.50 -23.50 -30.17
N GLY A 288 -15.80 -23.36 -30.42
CA GLY A 288 -16.68 -24.47 -30.81
C GLY A 288 -17.34 -25.19 -29.65
N TRP A 289 -17.02 -24.85 -28.39
CA TRP A 289 -17.69 -25.41 -27.22
C TRP A 289 -19.20 -25.03 -27.22
N PRO A 290 -20.13 -26.00 -27.01
CA PRO A 290 -21.56 -25.72 -27.08
C PRO A 290 -22.02 -24.66 -26.06
N ALA A 291 -22.84 -23.71 -26.51
CA ALA A 291 -23.33 -22.59 -25.70
C ALA A 291 -24.16 -23.02 -24.47
N ASP A 292 -24.85 -24.15 -24.59
CA ASP A 292 -25.74 -24.74 -23.59
C ASP A 292 -25.06 -25.79 -22.71
N ARG A 293 -23.78 -26.10 -22.97
CA ARG A 293 -23.03 -27.10 -22.21
C ARG A 293 -22.07 -26.42 -21.23
N PRO A 294 -22.25 -26.59 -19.91
CA PRO A 294 -21.26 -26.11 -18.94
C PRO A 294 -19.93 -26.88 -19.10
N LEU A 295 -18.83 -26.25 -18.71
CA LEU A 295 -17.56 -26.96 -18.57
C LEU A 295 -17.67 -28.09 -17.52
N PRO A 296 -16.93 -29.19 -17.69
CA PRO A 296 -16.82 -30.21 -16.64
C PRO A 296 -16.39 -29.58 -15.31
N GLU A 297 -16.94 -30.09 -14.20
CA GLU A 297 -16.64 -29.57 -12.84
C GLU A 297 -15.14 -29.59 -12.55
N THR A 298 -14.43 -30.61 -13.01
CA THR A 298 -12.97 -30.73 -12.91
C THR A 298 -12.22 -29.56 -13.58
N CYS A 299 -12.72 -29.06 -14.71
CA CYS A 299 -12.15 -27.89 -15.39
C CYS A 299 -12.40 -26.61 -14.59
N VAL A 300 -13.61 -26.45 -14.03
CA VAL A 300 -13.99 -25.29 -13.23
C VAL A 300 -13.16 -25.21 -11.95
N GLU A 301 -13.02 -26.33 -11.24
CA GLU A 301 -12.15 -26.42 -10.05
C GLU A 301 -10.68 -26.14 -10.38
N GLY A 302 -10.22 -26.64 -11.54
CA GLY A 302 -8.87 -26.39 -12.01
C GLY A 302 -8.62 -24.90 -12.29
N ILE A 303 -9.54 -24.22 -12.98
CA ILE A 303 -9.47 -22.76 -13.18
C ILE A 303 -9.43 -22.04 -11.83
N GLY A 304 -10.27 -22.46 -10.87
CA GLY A 304 -10.26 -21.92 -9.51
C GLY A 304 -8.88 -21.99 -8.86
N LYS A 305 -8.19 -23.13 -8.96
CA LYS A 305 -6.81 -23.30 -8.44
C LYS A 305 -5.81 -22.37 -9.10
N VAL A 306 -5.95 -22.10 -10.40
CA VAL A 306 -5.10 -21.15 -11.13
C VAL A 306 -5.31 -19.73 -10.62
N VAL A 307 -6.56 -19.31 -10.46
CA VAL A 307 -6.93 -17.98 -9.93
C VAL A 307 -6.46 -17.81 -8.48
N ASP A 308 -6.64 -18.82 -7.63
CA ASP A 308 -6.18 -18.81 -6.23
C ASP A 308 -4.65 -18.68 -6.15
N ALA A 309 -3.92 -19.39 -7.01
CA ALA A 309 -2.46 -19.30 -7.06
C ALA A 309 -1.99 -17.91 -7.53
N TRP A 310 -2.69 -17.30 -8.48
CA TRP A 310 -2.39 -15.94 -8.92
C TRP A 310 -2.70 -14.91 -7.84
N GLN A 311 -3.87 -15.00 -7.20
CA GLN A 311 -4.26 -14.13 -6.09
C GLN A 311 -3.30 -14.27 -4.90
N GLY A 312 -2.86 -15.49 -4.60
CA GLY A 312 -1.89 -15.81 -3.55
C GLY A 312 -0.44 -15.44 -3.89
N LEU A 313 -0.18 -14.85 -5.06
CA LEU A 313 1.14 -14.47 -5.56
C LEU A 313 2.13 -15.66 -5.68
N THR A 314 1.61 -16.88 -5.77
CA THR A 314 2.42 -18.09 -6.02
C THR A 314 2.56 -18.39 -7.51
N MET A 315 1.75 -17.72 -8.35
CA MET A 315 1.78 -17.78 -9.81
C MET A 315 2.07 -16.41 -10.42
N ASN A 316 2.86 -16.40 -11.50
CA ASN A 316 3.14 -15.19 -12.28
C ASN A 316 1.93 -14.84 -13.17
N GLU A 317 1.57 -13.56 -13.26
CA GLU A 317 0.44 -13.09 -14.07
C GLU A 317 0.54 -13.52 -15.55
N GLY A 318 1.74 -13.47 -16.14
CA GLY A 318 1.94 -13.80 -17.56
C GLY A 318 1.72 -15.27 -17.91
N ILE A 319 1.58 -16.17 -16.93
CA ILE A 319 1.29 -17.60 -17.18
C ILE A 319 -0.15 -17.98 -16.86
N VAL A 320 -0.96 -17.06 -16.31
CA VAL A 320 -2.36 -17.32 -15.89
C VAL A 320 -3.18 -17.82 -17.08
N SER A 321 -3.11 -17.13 -18.21
CA SER A 321 -3.85 -17.50 -19.42
C SER A 321 -3.51 -18.91 -19.90
N SER A 322 -2.21 -19.22 -20.07
CA SER A 322 -1.79 -20.54 -20.53
C SER A 322 -2.17 -21.65 -19.55
N ALA A 323 -2.08 -21.38 -18.23
CA ALA A 323 -2.44 -22.35 -17.20
C ALA A 323 -3.94 -22.64 -17.19
N MET A 324 -4.78 -21.61 -17.38
CA MET A 324 -6.24 -21.79 -17.52
C MET A 324 -6.59 -22.61 -18.77
N LYS A 325 -6.04 -22.24 -19.93
CA LYS A 325 -6.28 -22.94 -21.20
C LYS A 325 -5.86 -24.41 -21.11
N GLN A 326 -4.65 -24.67 -20.60
CA GLN A 326 -4.14 -26.03 -20.40
C GLN A 326 -5.05 -26.85 -19.48
N THR A 327 -5.47 -26.28 -18.35
CA THR A 327 -6.34 -26.93 -17.37
C THR A 327 -7.66 -27.40 -17.99
N VAL A 328 -8.27 -26.56 -18.82
CA VAL A 328 -9.51 -26.93 -19.52
C VAL A 328 -9.24 -27.97 -20.60
N MET A 329 -8.18 -27.80 -21.41
CA MET A 329 -7.85 -28.75 -22.48
C MET A 329 -7.51 -30.16 -21.95
N GLU A 330 -6.93 -30.27 -20.75
CA GLU A 330 -6.64 -31.55 -20.10
C GLU A 330 -7.86 -32.18 -19.44
N GLY A 331 -8.88 -31.38 -19.12
CA GLY A 331 -10.08 -31.81 -18.40
C GLY A 331 -11.31 -32.08 -19.28
N ILE A 332 -11.21 -31.85 -20.60
CA ILE A 332 -12.26 -32.15 -21.57
C ILE A 332 -11.92 -33.43 -22.35
N ASP A 333 -12.84 -34.39 -22.34
CA ASP A 333 -12.69 -35.65 -23.09
C ASP A 333 -13.35 -35.59 -24.49
N GLU A 334 -14.22 -34.62 -24.71
CA GLU A 334 -15.02 -34.44 -25.94
C GLU A 334 -15.34 -32.95 -26.14
N GLY A 335 -15.74 -32.52 -27.34
CA GLY A 335 -16.29 -31.17 -27.57
C GLY A 335 -15.32 -30.13 -28.13
N VAL A 336 -14.14 -30.54 -28.56
CA VAL A 336 -13.24 -29.74 -29.42
C VAL A 336 -13.27 -30.39 -30.81
N LEU A 337 -13.61 -29.62 -31.84
CA LEU A 337 -13.62 -30.07 -33.24
C LEU A 337 -12.22 -30.05 -33.85
#